data_AF-A0A7S0HZ37-F1
#
_entry.id   AF-A0A7S0HZ37-F1
#
_cell.length_a   1.000
_cell.length_b   1.000
_cell.length_c   1.000
_cell.angle_alpha   90.00
_cell.angle_beta   90.00
_cell.angle_gamma   90.00
#
_symmetry.space_group_name_H-M   'P 1'
#
loop_
_entity.id
_entity.type
_entity.pdbx_description
1 polymer ?
#
loop_
_entity_poly.entity_id
_entity_poly.type
_entity_poly.pdbx_seq_one_letter_code
_entity_poly.pdbx_strand_id
1 'polypeptide(L)'
;MLAGSDAIAAFKQARSLHSELNDRKDFHMNGGTHAQNWSTYQNRSNLQKSRREGKTVREITVQDAIKELEEKSISVHRQNLAGRISLWGQWSRRMEDNRLDADLKYIDNDQGGSVVSFDEVFIRSRALEEAVASLIRNPLSDDTEITFLFSHCLEGDALFHRKLADGFKTIGECFRDSGRTIPEEFVNQILVVVTSLKINPKLRRTSGLTLNKIDDEISFNLAKAQELQKDNAMASKEAMFRCTSELVRLGLEKNKLLSSSTCQVAEAFEEEHVRAVFEEMDSVISAILQEVITRYNTAETQYETFQSKIKTAMMGDDAEYLRVVEEDQRLDSELSRLMARKRELQAQLEEVSVQISSVEQKKRNHHAASHKIMATYHKRMKSFQGEDDKMSIAYKNSKAALERCQRGHSFVASLCDETFGSLQERTTRIDKDRREANRQLLHFILSHVEAMRASIDLVHRRFDFCRSKLDGMRSELQEAKEIGLADLAADLASAIGKFEEMQVGAYRGLDGSKHELERVQQILSSLHLLDEDDYQTKTRIDQDLALLERKVSELEAKSTARSM
;
A
#
# COMPACT_ATOMS: atom_id res chain seq x y z
N MET A 1 11.29 45.98 -61.56
CA MET A 1 9.83 45.98 -61.33
C MET A 1 9.32 44.57 -61.60
N LEU A 2 8.83 43.89 -60.56
CA LEU A 2 7.94 42.71 -60.54
C LEU A 2 8.12 42.05 -59.16
N ALA A 3 7.63 42.73 -58.13
CA ALA A 3 7.53 42.21 -56.76
C ALA A 3 6.09 42.44 -56.31
N GLY A 4 5.23 41.45 -56.55
CA GLY A 4 3.80 41.59 -56.27
C GLY A 4 2.99 40.30 -56.43
N SER A 5 3.49 39.32 -57.18
CA SER A 5 2.81 38.03 -57.39
C SER A 5 3.02 37.05 -56.23
N ASP A 6 4.25 36.98 -55.69
CA ASP A 6 4.60 35.91 -54.74
C ASP A 6 4.15 36.17 -53.30
N ALA A 7 3.97 37.44 -52.91
CA ALA A 7 3.42 37.81 -51.61
C ALA A 7 1.92 37.45 -51.48
N ILE A 8 1.17 37.47 -52.59
CA ILE A 8 -0.27 37.13 -52.60
C ILE A 8 -0.47 35.61 -52.58
N ALA A 9 0.44 34.84 -53.20
CA ALA A 9 0.43 33.38 -53.12
C ALA A 9 0.76 32.88 -51.70
N ALA A 10 1.75 33.49 -51.03
CA ALA A 10 2.10 33.19 -49.64
C ALA A 10 0.97 33.53 -48.65
N PHE A 11 0.23 34.63 -48.89
CA PHE A 11 -0.89 35.03 -48.02
C PHE A 11 -2.13 34.14 -48.17
N LYS A 12 -2.37 33.56 -49.36
CA LYS A 12 -3.45 32.59 -49.59
C LYS A 12 -3.14 31.20 -49.00
N GLN A 13 -1.88 30.78 -49.00
CA GLN A 13 -1.45 29.53 -48.36
C GLN A 13 -1.48 29.61 -46.82
N ALA A 14 -1.15 30.76 -46.23
CA ALA A 14 -1.28 30.99 -44.80
C ALA A 14 -2.75 31.01 -44.33
N ARG A 15 -3.69 31.42 -45.19
CA ARG A 15 -5.13 31.44 -44.86
C ARG A 15 -5.79 30.07 -44.96
N SER A 16 -5.30 29.13 -45.79
CA SER A 16 -5.81 27.76 -45.79
C SER A 16 -5.31 26.95 -44.59
N LEU A 17 -4.07 27.19 -44.15
CA LEU A 17 -3.52 26.59 -42.92
C LEU A 17 -4.20 27.11 -41.64
N HIS A 18 -4.74 28.34 -41.65
CA HIS A 18 -5.53 28.84 -40.52
C HIS A 18 -6.99 28.35 -40.52
N SER A 19 -7.52 27.94 -41.68
CA SER A 19 -8.83 27.26 -41.77
C SER A 19 -8.75 25.82 -41.26
N GLU A 20 -7.70 25.07 -41.61
CA GLU A 20 -7.51 23.69 -41.15
C GLU A 20 -7.15 23.57 -39.65
N LEU A 21 -6.68 24.67 -39.02
CA LEU A 21 -6.44 24.73 -37.57
C LEU A 21 -7.67 25.14 -36.74
N ASN A 22 -8.70 25.72 -37.37
CA ASN A 22 -9.98 26.01 -36.71
C ASN A 22 -10.98 24.86 -36.86
N ASP A 23 -10.93 24.08 -37.93
CA ASP A 23 -11.80 22.89 -38.10
C ASP A 23 -11.41 21.69 -37.22
N ARG A 24 -10.30 21.78 -36.46
CA ARG A 24 -9.92 20.81 -35.41
C ARG A 24 -10.15 21.29 -33.98
N LYS A 25 -10.71 22.48 -33.78
CA LYS A 25 -11.05 22.99 -32.43
C LYS A 25 -12.52 22.84 -32.03
N ASP A 26 -13.40 22.42 -32.94
CA ASP A 26 -14.83 22.24 -32.67
C ASP A 26 -15.28 20.78 -32.48
N PHE A 27 -14.34 19.85 -32.25
CA PHE A 27 -14.63 18.45 -31.92
C PHE A 27 -13.85 17.98 -30.68
N HIS A 28 -14.11 18.59 -29.51
CA HIS A 28 -14.04 17.99 -28.16
C HIS A 28 -14.05 19.05 -27.05
N MET A 29 -15.02 19.96 -27.04
CA MET A 29 -15.33 20.75 -25.85
C MET A 29 -16.84 20.90 -25.73
N ASN A 30 -17.49 19.90 -25.10
CA ASN A 30 -18.63 20.02 -24.19
C ASN A 30 -19.45 18.73 -24.16
N GLY A 31 -19.34 17.99 -23.05
CA GLY A 31 -20.23 16.85 -22.78
C GLY A 31 -19.86 16.04 -21.53
N GLY A 32 -18.60 16.04 -21.10
CA GLY A 32 -18.12 15.18 -20.01
C GLY A 32 -18.53 15.63 -18.60
N THR A 33 -18.51 16.94 -18.32
CA THR A 33 -18.67 17.47 -16.95
C THR A 33 -20.13 17.63 -16.51
N HIS A 34 -21.08 17.82 -17.43
CA HIS A 34 -22.50 17.87 -17.08
C HIS A 34 -23.15 16.48 -16.95
N ALA A 35 -22.69 15.47 -17.71
CA ALA A 35 -23.19 14.10 -17.59
C ALA A 35 -22.72 13.40 -16.31
N GLN A 36 -21.50 13.68 -15.84
CA GLN A 36 -20.97 13.18 -14.56
C GLN A 36 -21.72 13.75 -13.34
N ASN A 37 -22.20 14.98 -13.42
CA ASN A 37 -23.03 15.58 -12.37
C ASN A 37 -24.49 15.11 -12.42
N TRP A 38 -25.03 14.74 -13.59
CA TRP A 38 -26.43 14.34 -13.75
C TRP A 38 -26.76 12.94 -13.22
N SER A 39 -25.91 11.93 -13.45
CA SER A 39 -26.14 10.59 -12.85
C SER A 39 -25.99 10.62 -11.32
N THR A 40 -25.13 11.51 -10.82
CA THR A 40 -24.90 11.76 -9.39
C THR A 40 -26.11 12.46 -8.74
N TYR A 41 -26.72 13.45 -9.41
CA TYR A 41 -27.97 14.07 -8.95
C TYR A 41 -29.16 13.11 -9.03
N GLN A 42 -29.24 12.26 -10.05
CA GLN A 42 -30.27 11.22 -10.13
C GLN A 42 -30.10 10.16 -9.06
N ASN A 43 -28.88 9.69 -8.77
CA ASN A 43 -28.66 8.74 -7.68
C ASN A 43 -28.96 9.38 -6.31
N ARG A 44 -28.53 10.61 -6.05
CA ARG A 44 -28.82 11.34 -4.80
C ARG A 44 -30.32 11.64 -4.63
N SER A 45 -31.01 12.00 -5.72
CA SER A 45 -32.46 12.21 -5.76
C SER A 45 -33.24 10.91 -5.58
N ASN A 46 -32.81 9.81 -6.21
CA ASN A 46 -33.42 8.49 -6.06
C ASN A 46 -33.19 7.91 -4.65
N LEU A 47 -32.01 8.14 -4.05
CA LEU A 47 -31.68 7.78 -2.67
C LEU A 47 -32.53 8.57 -1.65
N GLN A 48 -32.67 9.89 -1.84
CA GLN A 48 -33.56 10.70 -0.99
C GLN A 48 -35.04 10.34 -1.15
N LYS A 49 -35.45 9.88 -2.34
CA LYS A 49 -36.80 9.39 -2.59
C LYS A 49 -37.04 8.02 -1.93
N SER A 50 -36.06 7.12 -1.98
CA SER A 50 -36.10 5.80 -1.30
C SER A 50 -36.20 5.92 0.23
N ARG A 51 -35.53 6.91 0.84
CA ARG A 51 -35.66 7.23 2.26
C ARG A 51 -37.03 7.79 2.66
N ARG A 52 -37.67 8.57 1.78
CA ARG A 52 -39.04 9.06 1.98
C ARG A 52 -40.09 7.97 1.80
N GLU A 53 -39.76 6.90 1.08
CA GLU A 53 -40.63 5.76 0.78
C GLU A 53 -40.52 4.61 1.81
N GLY A 54 -39.73 4.74 2.88
CA GLY A 54 -39.66 3.74 3.96
C GLY A 54 -39.04 2.40 3.55
N LYS A 55 -38.18 2.37 2.52
CA LYS A 55 -37.51 1.15 2.07
C LYS A 55 -36.52 0.63 3.12
N THR A 56 -36.62 -0.67 3.40
CA THR A 56 -35.75 -1.42 4.28
C THR A 56 -34.30 -1.34 3.83
N VAL A 57 -33.38 -1.16 4.80
CA VAL A 57 -31.93 -1.25 4.58
C VAL A 57 -31.62 -2.57 3.89
N ARG A 58 -30.95 -2.53 2.74
CA ARG A 58 -30.62 -3.75 1.99
C ARG A 58 -29.41 -4.39 2.66
N GLU A 59 -29.60 -5.59 3.18
CA GLU A 59 -28.53 -6.41 3.74
C GLU A 59 -27.96 -7.30 2.64
N ILE A 60 -26.63 -7.35 2.56
CA ILE A 60 -25.90 -8.20 1.63
C ILE A 60 -24.76 -8.88 2.40
N THR A 61 -24.48 -10.14 2.08
CA THR A 61 -23.33 -10.82 2.71
C THR A 61 -22.03 -10.23 2.18
N VAL A 62 -20.97 -10.27 2.99
CA VAL A 62 -19.63 -9.82 2.55
C VAL A 62 -19.17 -10.57 1.29
N GLN A 63 -19.42 -11.87 1.21
CA GLN A 63 -19.02 -12.69 0.06
C GLN A 63 -19.76 -12.28 -1.23
N ASP A 64 -21.07 -12.02 -1.15
CA ASP A 64 -21.84 -11.55 -2.30
C ASP A 64 -21.39 -10.16 -2.75
N ALA A 65 -21.06 -9.28 -1.81
CA ALA A 65 -20.55 -7.95 -2.10
C ALA A 65 -19.14 -7.96 -2.73
N ILE A 66 -18.25 -8.83 -2.25
CA ILE A 66 -16.93 -9.07 -2.87
C ILE A 66 -17.12 -9.56 -4.30
N LYS A 67 -18.00 -10.54 -4.51
CA LYS A 67 -18.28 -11.08 -5.85
C LYS A 67 -18.83 -10.00 -6.79
N GLU A 68 -19.79 -9.18 -6.33
CA GLU A 68 -20.33 -8.07 -7.14
C GLU A 68 -19.23 -7.05 -7.51
N LEU A 69 -18.33 -6.74 -6.58
CA LEU A 69 -17.19 -5.85 -6.83
C LEU A 69 -16.23 -6.42 -7.87
N GLU A 70 -15.87 -7.70 -7.74
CA GLU A 70 -14.95 -8.38 -8.65
C GLU A 70 -15.54 -8.54 -10.05
N GLU A 71 -16.80 -8.94 -10.17
CA GLU A 71 -17.50 -9.03 -11.46
C GLU A 71 -17.58 -7.68 -12.17
N LYS A 72 -17.94 -6.62 -11.44
CA LYS A 72 -17.98 -5.25 -11.96
C LYS A 72 -16.59 -4.75 -12.35
N SER A 73 -15.57 -5.09 -11.56
CA SER A 73 -14.18 -4.77 -11.84
C SER A 73 -13.72 -5.43 -13.15
N ILE A 74 -13.89 -6.75 -13.28
CA ILE A 74 -13.49 -7.51 -14.47
C ILE A 74 -14.18 -6.98 -15.73
N SER A 75 -15.48 -6.69 -15.66
CA SER A 75 -16.27 -6.17 -16.78
C SER A 75 -15.74 -4.82 -17.28
N VAL A 76 -15.48 -3.89 -16.36
CA VAL A 76 -15.09 -2.51 -16.71
C VAL A 76 -13.62 -2.41 -17.12
N HIS A 77 -12.72 -3.09 -16.40
CA HIS A 77 -11.28 -2.99 -16.64
C HIS A 77 -10.82 -3.62 -17.95
N ARG A 78 -11.60 -4.57 -18.50
CA ARG A 78 -11.29 -5.23 -19.77
C ARG A 78 -11.82 -4.51 -21.01
N GLN A 79 -12.80 -3.62 -20.88
CA GLN A 79 -13.59 -3.15 -22.03
C GLN A 79 -13.61 -1.63 -22.24
N ASN A 80 -13.42 -0.79 -21.20
CA ASN A 80 -13.69 0.65 -21.33
C ASN A 80 -12.79 1.56 -20.47
N LEU A 81 -11.91 2.32 -21.13
CA LEU A 81 -11.04 3.34 -20.50
C LEU A 81 -11.81 4.36 -19.63
N ALA A 82 -12.88 4.94 -20.16
CA ALA A 82 -13.71 5.92 -19.45
C ALA A 82 -14.52 5.26 -18.32
N GLY A 83 -14.89 4.00 -18.49
CA GLY A 83 -15.53 3.18 -17.47
C GLY A 83 -14.63 3.00 -16.25
N ARG A 84 -13.32 2.81 -16.44
CA ARG A 84 -12.34 2.62 -15.35
C ARG A 84 -12.26 3.82 -14.42
N ILE A 85 -12.03 5.02 -14.97
CA ILE A 85 -11.95 6.26 -14.18
C ILE A 85 -13.26 6.50 -13.41
N SER A 86 -14.40 6.28 -14.06
CA SER A 86 -15.71 6.39 -13.41
C SER A 86 -15.91 5.37 -12.28
N LEU A 87 -15.42 4.14 -12.46
CA LEU A 87 -15.50 3.09 -11.46
C LEU A 87 -14.60 3.38 -10.26
N TRP A 88 -13.35 3.80 -10.50
CA TRP A 88 -12.42 4.18 -9.43
C TRP A 88 -12.96 5.35 -8.61
N GLY A 89 -13.42 6.42 -9.27
CA GLY A 89 -14.03 7.54 -8.56
C GLY A 89 -15.34 7.19 -7.83
N GLN A 90 -16.06 6.15 -8.24
CA GLN A 90 -17.20 5.62 -7.46
C GLN A 90 -16.71 4.90 -6.19
N TRP A 91 -15.65 4.10 -6.29
CA TRP A 91 -15.07 3.41 -5.14
C TRP A 91 -14.45 4.40 -4.15
N SER A 92 -13.66 5.37 -4.62
CA SER A 92 -13.07 6.43 -3.79
C SER A 92 -14.13 7.15 -2.97
N ARG A 93 -15.21 7.61 -3.62
CA ARG A 93 -16.32 8.30 -2.94
C ARG A 93 -17.02 7.45 -1.88
N ARG A 94 -17.22 6.15 -2.14
CA ARG A 94 -17.83 5.23 -1.16
C ARG A 94 -16.93 4.97 0.04
N MET A 95 -15.61 5.01 -0.14
CA MET A 95 -14.66 4.94 0.96
C MET A 95 -14.61 6.24 1.78
N GLU A 96 -14.71 7.41 1.14
CA GLU A 96 -14.70 8.72 1.83
C GLU A 96 -15.98 8.97 2.65
N ASP A 97 -17.15 8.67 2.08
CA ASP A 97 -18.44 9.00 2.69
C ASP A 97 -19.24 7.75 3.03
N ASN A 98 -19.06 7.25 4.26
CA ASN A 98 -19.86 6.16 4.85
C ASN A 98 -21.38 6.41 4.78
N ARG A 99 -21.84 7.66 4.56
CA ARG A 99 -23.28 7.96 4.41
C ARG A 99 -23.81 7.58 3.03
N LEU A 100 -22.97 7.44 2.01
CA LEU A 100 -23.36 6.95 0.69
C LEU A 100 -23.78 5.48 0.73
N ASP A 101 -23.30 4.74 1.73
CA ASP A 101 -23.67 3.35 2.02
C ASP A 101 -24.61 3.19 3.22
N ALA A 102 -25.16 4.27 3.77
CA ALA A 102 -26.03 4.19 4.94
C ALA A 102 -27.33 3.36 4.73
N ASP A 103 -27.70 3.08 3.48
CA ASP A 103 -28.86 2.28 3.11
C ASP A 103 -28.48 0.81 2.76
N LEU A 104 -27.20 0.44 2.87
CA LEU A 104 -26.65 -0.88 2.59
C LEU A 104 -25.82 -1.39 3.79
N LYS A 105 -26.14 -2.59 4.30
CA LYS A 105 -25.33 -3.23 5.36
C LYS A 105 -24.64 -4.47 4.81
N TYR A 106 -23.34 -4.53 5.02
CA TYR A 106 -22.52 -5.69 4.70
C TYR A 106 -22.43 -6.59 5.92
N ILE A 107 -22.96 -7.80 5.84
CA ILE A 107 -23.02 -8.74 6.97
C ILE A 107 -21.91 -9.80 6.81
N ASP A 108 -21.00 -9.84 7.78
CA ASP A 108 -19.94 -10.84 7.85
C ASP A 108 -20.39 -12.05 8.67
N ASN A 109 -20.87 -13.08 7.97
CA ASN A 109 -21.33 -14.32 8.59
C ASN A 109 -20.19 -15.09 9.25
N ASP A 110 -18.95 -14.92 8.78
CA ASP A 110 -17.77 -15.58 9.35
C ASP A 110 -17.38 -14.95 10.70
N GLN A 111 -17.89 -13.74 11.00
CA GLN A 111 -17.70 -13.03 12.26
C GLN A 111 -19.02 -12.83 13.02
N GLY A 112 -19.88 -13.86 13.03
CA GLY A 112 -21.10 -13.85 13.85
C GLY A 112 -22.15 -12.81 13.43
N GLY A 113 -22.16 -12.40 12.16
CA GLY A 113 -23.12 -11.45 11.61
C GLY A 113 -22.78 -9.98 11.85
N SER A 114 -21.50 -9.68 12.10
CA SER A 114 -21.07 -8.28 12.30
C SER A 114 -21.25 -7.43 11.04
N VAL A 115 -21.61 -6.16 11.22
CA VAL A 115 -21.76 -5.22 10.10
C VAL A 115 -20.40 -4.63 9.74
N VAL A 116 -20.05 -4.67 8.47
CA VAL A 116 -18.76 -4.19 7.94
C VAL A 116 -18.93 -2.97 7.04
N SER A 117 -17.93 -2.08 7.00
CA SER A 117 -17.82 -0.96 6.05
C SER A 117 -17.45 -1.44 4.64
N PHE A 118 -17.77 -0.62 3.63
CA PHE A 118 -17.37 -0.85 2.24
C PHE A 118 -15.86 -0.96 2.06
N ASP A 119 -15.10 -0.11 2.75
CA ASP A 119 -13.62 -0.13 2.76
C ASP A 119 -13.08 -1.54 3.07
N GLU A 120 -13.66 -2.22 4.06
CA GLU A 120 -13.24 -3.57 4.40
C GLU A 120 -13.63 -4.62 3.37
N VAL A 121 -14.84 -4.52 2.81
CA VAL A 121 -15.26 -5.40 1.70
C VAL A 121 -14.32 -5.22 0.51
N PHE A 122 -13.93 -3.98 0.22
CA PHE A 122 -13.03 -3.65 -0.87
C PHE A 122 -11.63 -4.21 -0.64
N ILE A 123 -11.03 -4.00 0.54
CA ILE A 123 -9.70 -4.54 0.90
C ILE A 123 -9.68 -6.07 0.77
N ARG A 124 -10.75 -6.76 1.20
CA ARG A 124 -10.90 -8.22 1.10
C ARG A 124 -11.12 -8.73 -0.33
N SER A 125 -11.59 -7.88 -1.24
CA SER A 125 -11.81 -8.23 -2.65
C SER A 125 -10.53 -8.12 -3.49
N ARG A 126 -10.53 -8.71 -4.69
CA ARG A 126 -9.46 -8.51 -5.70
C ARG A 126 -9.60 -7.23 -6.54
N ALA A 127 -10.48 -6.31 -6.15
CA ALA A 127 -10.81 -5.13 -6.97
C ALA A 127 -9.60 -4.18 -7.16
N LEU A 128 -8.75 -4.03 -6.13
CA LEU A 128 -7.54 -3.22 -6.21
C LEU A 128 -6.52 -3.84 -7.16
N GLU A 129 -6.34 -5.16 -7.07
CA GLU A 129 -5.43 -5.94 -7.90
C GLU A 129 -5.84 -5.83 -9.37
N GLU A 130 -7.14 -5.91 -9.67
CA GLU A 130 -7.65 -5.68 -11.02
C GLU A 130 -7.41 -4.23 -11.50
N ALA A 131 -7.52 -3.24 -10.61
CA ALA A 131 -7.20 -1.86 -10.93
C ALA A 131 -5.71 -1.67 -11.27
N VAL A 132 -4.80 -2.27 -10.49
CA VAL A 132 -3.35 -2.29 -10.74
C VAL A 132 -3.03 -3.01 -12.04
N ALA A 133 -3.57 -4.21 -12.24
CA ALA A 133 -3.40 -4.97 -13.47
C ALA A 133 -3.83 -4.15 -14.70
N SER A 134 -4.94 -3.42 -14.57
CA SER A 134 -5.45 -2.54 -15.62
C SER A 134 -4.56 -1.32 -15.86
N LEU A 135 -3.99 -0.73 -14.80
CA LEU A 135 -3.05 0.40 -14.90
C LEU A 135 -1.78 -0.01 -15.65
N ILE A 136 -1.23 -1.19 -15.36
CA ILE A 136 -0.02 -1.71 -16.02
C ILE A 136 -0.30 -1.99 -17.50
N ARG A 137 -1.42 -2.65 -17.81
CA ARG A 137 -1.79 -2.97 -19.20
C ARG A 137 -2.11 -1.73 -20.01
N ASN A 138 -2.83 -0.79 -19.41
CA ASN A 138 -3.32 0.41 -20.08
C ASN A 138 -3.13 1.66 -19.21
N PRO A 139 -1.89 2.19 -19.15
CA PRO A 139 -1.53 3.43 -18.46
C PRO A 139 -2.50 4.59 -18.68
N LEU A 140 -2.89 5.25 -17.58
CA LEU A 140 -3.69 6.47 -17.60
C LEU A 140 -2.79 7.72 -17.51
N SER A 141 -3.29 8.85 -18.02
CA SER A 141 -2.62 10.14 -17.85
C SER A 141 -2.73 10.67 -16.42
N ASP A 142 -3.85 10.41 -15.76
CA ASP A 142 -4.16 10.82 -14.38
C ASP A 142 -4.15 9.59 -13.46
N ASP A 143 -3.41 9.71 -12.36
CA ASP A 143 -3.17 8.71 -11.33
C ASP A 143 -3.83 9.06 -9.99
N THR A 144 -4.61 10.15 -9.93
CA THR A 144 -5.21 10.65 -8.67
C THR A 144 -6.10 9.60 -7.99
N GLU A 145 -7.02 8.99 -8.73
CA GLU A 145 -7.98 8.04 -8.18
C GLU A 145 -7.32 6.73 -7.73
N ILE A 146 -6.34 6.21 -8.47
CA ILE A 146 -5.64 4.99 -8.05
C ILE A 146 -4.73 5.24 -6.85
N THR A 147 -4.10 6.41 -6.78
CA THR A 147 -3.30 6.83 -5.61
C THR A 147 -4.18 6.95 -4.37
N PHE A 148 -5.40 7.47 -4.53
CA PHE A 148 -6.38 7.50 -3.47
C PHE A 148 -6.75 6.09 -2.98
N LEU A 149 -7.05 5.16 -3.89
CA LEU A 149 -7.33 3.77 -3.54
C LEU A 149 -6.15 3.11 -2.81
N PHE A 150 -4.91 3.35 -3.25
CA PHE A 150 -3.71 2.89 -2.53
C PHE A 150 -3.67 3.41 -1.10
N SER A 151 -3.98 4.69 -0.87
CA SER A 151 -3.96 5.28 0.47
C SER A 151 -4.93 4.69 1.49
N HIS A 152 -5.96 3.96 1.02
CA HIS A 152 -6.92 3.29 1.88
C HIS A 152 -6.71 1.79 2.00
N CYS A 153 -6.02 1.20 1.03
CA CYS A 153 -5.87 -0.25 0.93
C CYS A 153 -4.47 -0.75 1.27
N LEU A 154 -3.43 0.06 1.08
CA LEU A 154 -2.03 -0.32 1.23
C LEU A 154 -1.39 0.35 2.43
N GLU A 155 -0.42 -0.33 3.03
CA GLU A 155 0.48 0.28 4.01
C GLU A 155 1.45 1.24 3.32
N GLY A 156 1.78 2.36 3.97
CA GLY A 156 2.72 3.35 3.46
C GLY A 156 2.21 4.79 3.56
N ASP A 157 3.06 5.73 3.14
CA ASP A 157 2.73 7.15 3.11
C ASP A 157 2.23 7.61 1.73
N ALA A 158 1.78 8.86 1.64
CA ALA A 158 1.27 9.42 0.39
C ALA A 158 2.34 9.45 -0.74
N LEU A 159 3.62 9.57 -0.38
CA LEU A 159 4.72 9.58 -1.35
C LEU A 159 4.92 8.17 -1.93
N PHE A 160 4.89 7.14 -1.09
CA PHE A 160 4.95 5.74 -1.48
C PHE A 160 3.81 5.37 -2.44
N HIS A 161 2.58 5.72 -2.09
CA HIS A 161 1.41 5.44 -2.95
C HIS A 161 1.52 6.11 -4.32
N ARG A 162 2.04 7.34 -4.37
CA ARG A 162 2.28 8.03 -5.65
C ARG A 162 3.38 7.36 -6.46
N LYS A 163 4.48 6.96 -5.81
CA LYS A 163 5.56 6.19 -6.46
C LYS A 163 5.05 4.86 -7.03
N LEU A 164 4.17 4.16 -6.31
CA LEU A 164 3.53 2.94 -6.81
C LEU A 164 2.73 3.19 -8.08
N ALA A 165 1.89 4.23 -8.09
CA ALA A 165 1.06 4.55 -9.25
C ALA A 165 1.91 4.91 -10.47
N ASP A 166 2.92 5.77 -10.30
CA ASP A 166 3.85 6.17 -11.36
C ASP A 166 4.73 5.00 -11.83
N GLY A 167 5.17 4.15 -10.90
CA GLY A 167 6.00 2.99 -11.17
C GLY A 167 5.28 1.91 -11.97
N PHE A 168 4.06 1.53 -11.58
CA PHE A 168 3.24 0.57 -12.34
C PHE A 168 2.89 1.08 -13.74
N LYS A 169 2.64 2.39 -13.86
CA LYS A 169 2.48 3.05 -15.15
C LYS A 169 3.75 2.97 -15.98
N THR A 170 4.90 3.29 -15.39
CA THR A 170 6.21 3.25 -16.06
C THR A 170 6.53 1.85 -16.56
N ILE A 171 6.26 0.81 -15.76
CA ILE A 171 6.38 -0.60 -16.18
C ILE A 171 5.55 -0.87 -17.43
N GLY A 172 4.28 -0.47 -17.44
CA GLY A 172 3.41 -0.62 -18.62
C GLY A 172 3.96 0.07 -19.86
N GLU A 173 4.55 1.26 -19.69
CA GLU A 173 5.21 1.99 -20.77
C GLU A 173 6.48 1.29 -21.29
N CYS A 174 7.27 0.64 -20.43
CA CYS A 174 8.45 -0.15 -20.83
C CYS A 174 8.10 -1.29 -21.80
N PHE A 175 7.03 -2.04 -21.51
CA PHE A 175 6.57 -3.11 -22.40
C PHE A 175 6.06 -2.54 -23.73
N ARG A 176 5.34 -1.42 -23.68
CA ARG A 176 4.84 -0.74 -24.89
C ARG A 176 5.99 -0.26 -25.78
N ASP A 177 7.00 0.37 -25.21
CA ASP A 177 8.16 0.89 -25.94
C ASP A 177 9.05 -0.22 -26.52
N SER A 178 9.14 -1.35 -25.82
CA SER A 178 9.78 -2.54 -26.37
C SER A 178 8.92 -3.27 -27.41
N GLY A 179 7.66 -2.87 -27.62
CA GLY A 179 6.74 -3.52 -28.56
C GLY A 179 6.30 -4.91 -28.11
N ARG A 180 6.47 -5.23 -26.83
CA ARG A 180 6.08 -6.51 -26.23
C ARG A 180 4.70 -6.41 -25.60
N THR A 181 3.96 -7.51 -25.62
CA THR A 181 2.81 -7.70 -24.75
C THR A 181 3.28 -8.03 -23.34
N ILE A 182 2.61 -7.50 -22.32
CA ILE A 182 2.91 -7.81 -20.92
C ILE A 182 2.47 -9.26 -20.64
N PRO A 183 3.36 -10.17 -20.20
CA PRO A 183 2.99 -11.52 -19.81
C PRO A 183 2.02 -11.51 -18.63
N GLU A 184 1.04 -12.42 -18.60
CA GLU A 184 0.06 -12.49 -17.51
C GLU A 184 0.73 -12.93 -16.20
N GLU A 185 1.75 -13.79 -16.30
CA GLU A 185 2.61 -14.21 -15.19
C GLU A 185 3.27 -13.01 -14.50
N PHE A 186 3.78 -12.05 -15.29
CA PHE A 186 4.39 -10.83 -14.77
C PHE A 186 3.37 -9.91 -14.10
N VAL A 187 2.14 -9.83 -14.63
CA VAL A 187 1.06 -9.10 -13.95
C VAL A 187 0.74 -9.78 -12.62
N ASN A 188 0.56 -11.10 -12.62
CA ASN A 188 0.25 -11.87 -11.41
C ASN A 188 1.32 -11.70 -10.32
N GLN A 189 2.60 -11.67 -10.70
CA GLN A 189 3.72 -11.35 -9.80
C GLN A 189 3.53 -9.99 -9.11
N ILE A 190 3.22 -8.94 -9.87
CA ILE A 190 2.92 -7.62 -9.29
C ILE A 190 1.68 -7.69 -8.37
N LEU A 191 0.66 -8.47 -8.73
CA LEU A 191 -0.52 -8.61 -7.88
C LEU A 191 -0.21 -9.32 -6.57
N VAL A 192 0.73 -10.27 -6.55
CA VAL A 192 1.23 -10.88 -5.30
C VAL A 192 1.85 -9.80 -4.41
N VAL A 193 2.73 -8.95 -4.95
CA VAL A 193 3.36 -7.85 -4.20
C VAL A 193 2.30 -6.88 -3.64
N VAL A 194 1.33 -6.46 -4.46
CA VAL A 194 0.24 -5.58 -4.02
C VAL A 194 -0.59 -6.22 -2.92
N THR A 195 -0.84 -7.54 -3.01
CA THR A 195 -1.58 -8.28 -1.98
C THR A 195 -0.82 -8.32 -0.67
N SER A 196 0.50 -8.52 -0.70
CA SER A 196 1.35 -8.50 0.49
C SER A 196 1.41 -7.11 1.16
N LEU A 197 1.28 -6.04 0.38
CA LEU A 197 1.23 -4.65 0.86
C LEU A 197 -0.16 -4.22 1.37
N LYS A 198 -1.21 -5.03 1.14
CA LYS A 198 -2.55 -4.68 1.61
C LYS A 198 -2.61 -4.64 3.13
N ILE A 199 -3.28 -3.62 3.65
CA ILE A 199 -3.65 -3.51 5.06
C ILE A 199 -4.49 -4.73 5.42
N ASN A 200 -4.12 -5.45 6.48
CA ASN A 200 -4.92 -6.57 6.94
C ASN A 200 -6.20 -6.05 7.64
N PRO A 201 -7.40 -6.24 7.05
CA PRO A 201 -8.63 -5.68 7.60
C PRO A 201 -9.02 -6.35 8.93
N LYS A 202 -8.62 -7.62 9.13
CA LYS A 202 -8.82 -8.31 10.41
C LYS A 202 -8.00 -7.61 11.50
N LEU A 203 -6.70 -7.38 11.30
CA LEU A 203 -5.89 -6.59 12.25
C LEU A 203 -6.47 -5.18 12.48
N ARG A 204 -6.96 -4.49 11.43
CA ARG A 204 -7.54 -3.15 11.57
C ARG A 204 -8.78 -3.11 12.49
N ARG A 205 -9.60 -4.16 12.52
CA ARG A 205 -10.83 -4.22 13.33
C ARG A 205 -10.72 -5.00 14.64
N THR A 206 -10.23 -6.25 14.58
CA THR A 206 -10.10 -7.08 15.79
C THR A 206 -9.02 -6.54 16.72
N SER A 207 -8.02 -5.81 16.20
CA SER A 207 -6.94 -5.23 17.01
C SER A 207 -7.12 -3.75 17.34
N GLY A 208 -8.03 -3.04 16.66
CA GLY A 208 -8.32 -1.63 16.98
C GLY A 208 -9.43 -1.50 18.03
N LEU A 209 -10.65 -1.90 17.68
CA LEU A 209 -11.83 -1.65 18.52
C LEU A 209 -11.96 -2.60 19.71
N THR A 210 -11.67 -3.89 19.53
CA THR A 210 -11.72 -4.88 20.62
C THR A 210 -10.56 -4.69 21.58
N LEU A 211 -9.37 -4.40 21.05
CA LEU A 211 -8.16 -4.16 21.85
C LEU A 211 -8.26 -2.83 22.62
N ASN A 212 -8.80 -1.76 22.01
CA ASN A 212 -9.11 -0.53 22.75
C ASN A 212 -10.15 -0.76 23.86
N LYS A 213 -11.20 -1.56 23.62
CA LYS A 213 -12.17 -1.92 24.68
C LYS A 213 -11.49 -2.69 25.82
N ILE A 214 -10.64 -3.66 25.48
CA ILE A 214 -9.87 -4.41 26.47
C ILE A 214 -8.93 -3.47 27.23
N ASP A 215 -8.29 -2.52 26.56
CA ASP A 215 -7.42 -1.52 27.19
C ASP A 215 -8.19 -0.54 28.09
N ASP A 216 -9.39 -0.14 27.72
CA ASP A 216 -10.29 0.66 28.54
C ASP A 216 -10.72 -0.13 29.79
N GLU A 217 -11.09 -1.41 29.64
CA GLU A 217 -11.44 -2.29 30.75
C GLU A 217 -10.25 -2.59 31.66
N ILE A 218 -9.04 -2.77 31.10
CA ILE A 218 -7.79 -2.90 31.86
C ILE A 218 -7.53 -1.62 32.65
N SER A 219 -7.64 -0.45 32.01
CA SER A 219 -7.41 0.85 32.65
C SER A 219 -8.39 1.08 33.81
N PHE A 220 -9.67 0.74 33.61
CA PHE A 220 -10.68 0.82 34.66
C PHE A 220 -10.37 -0.12 35.83
N ASN A 221 -10.03 -1.37 35.56
CA ASN A 221 -9.71 -2.34 36.62
C ASN A 221 -8.39 -2.02 37.33
N LEU A 222 -7.41 -1.42 36.65
CA LEU A 222 -6.18 -0.91 37.26
C LEU A 222 -6.46 0.25 38.21
N ALA A 223 -7.26 1.23 37.77
CA ALA A 223 -7.65 2.35 38.63
C ALA A 223 -8.38 1.85 39.89
N LYS A 224 -9.32 0.91 39.71
CA LYS A 224 -10.04 0.27 40.81
C LYS A 224 -9.11 -0.51 41.75
N ALA A 225 -8.13 -1.25 41.23
CA ALA A 225 -7.16 -1.97 42.04
C ALA A 225 -6.29 -1.02 42.88
N GLN A 226 -5.88 0.11 42.30
CA GLN A 226 -5.10 1.14 43.01
C GLN A 226 -5.90 1.83 44.13
N GLU A 227 -7.19 2.07 43.93
CA GLU A 227 -8.07 2.60 44.99
C GLU A 227 -8.21 1.59 46.14
N LEU A 228 -8.48 0.32 45.83
CA LEU A 228 -8.59 -0.74 46.83
C LEU A 228 -7.28 -0.97 47.59
N GLN A 229 -6.13 -0.74 46.97
CA GLN A 229 -4.83 -0.83 47.65
C GLN A 229 -4.64 0.26 48.72
N LYS A 230 -5.25 1.45 48.54
CA LYS A 230 -5.22 2.53 49.54
C LYS A 230 -6.13 2.23 50.72
N ASP A 231 -7.29 1.63 50.45
CA ASP A 231 -8.24 1.20 51.47
C ASP A 231 -7.82 -0.14 52.08
N ASN A 232 -7.02 -0.11 53.14
CA ASN A 232 -6.41 -1.28 53.79
C ASN A 232 -7.39 -2.20 54.57
N ALA A 233 -8.70 -2.15 54.25
CA ALA A 233 -9.76 -2.89 54.92
C ALA A 233 -9.85 -4.36 54.49
N MET A 234 -10.43 -5.22 55.34
CA MET A 234 -10.60 -6.66 55.06
C MET A 234 -11.49 -6.93 53.84
N ALA A 235 -12.60 -6.20 53.69
CA ALA A 235 -13.47 -6.28 52.52
C ALA A 235 -12.76 -5.81 51.23
N SER A 236 -11.74 -4.96 51.36
CA SER A 236 -10.92 -4.49 50.25
C SER A 236 -10.02 -5.60 49.69
N LYS A 237 -9.52 -6.53 50.52
CA LYS A 237 -8.64 -7.62 50.07
C LYS A 237 -9.35 -8.63 49.16
N GLU A 238 -10.59 -9.00 49.49
CA GLU A 238 -11.41 -9.89 48.63
C GLU A 238 -11.83 -9.17 47.32
N ALA A 239 -12.10 -7.86 47.37
CA ALA A 239 -12.37 -7.06 46.18
C ALA A 239 -11.13 -6.92 45.28
N MET A 240 -9.93 -6.78 45.88
CA MET A 240 -8.65 -6.70 45.18
C MET A 240 -8.34 -8.01 44.45
N PHE A 241 -8.56 -9.16 45.10
CA PHE A 241 -8.45 -10.48 44.48
C PHE A 241 -9.29 -10.61 43.20
N ARG A 242 -10.55 -10.16 43.24
CA ARG A 242 -11.44 -10.18 42.06
C ARG A 242 -10.95 -9.25 40.94
N CYS A 243 -10.53 -8.03 41.29
CA CYS A 243 -10.03 -7.08 40.30
C CYS A 243 -8.75 -7.58 39.61
N THR A 244 -7.80 -8.16 40.36
CA THR A 244 -6.57 -8.72 39.77
C THR A 244 -6.84 -9.97 38.93
N SER A 245 -7.80 -10.82 39.31
CA SER A 245 -8.21 -11.97 38.49
C SER A 245 -8.81 -11.53 37.14
N GLU A 246 -9.62 -10.47 37.13
CA GLU A 246 -10.13 -9.88 35.88
C GLU A 246 -9.02 -9.24 35.03
N LEU A 247 -8.04 -8.57 35.65
CA LEU A 247 -6.86 -8.06 34.94
C LEU A 247 -6.07 -9.18 34.27
N VAL A 248 -5.87 -10.31 34.95
CA VAL A 248 -5.21 -11.50 34.36
C VAL A 248 -6.05 -12.07 33.20
N ARG A 249 -7.38 -12.13 33.35
CA ARG A 249 -8.29 -12.60 32.29
C ARG A 249 -8.23 -11.71 31.06
N LEU A 250 -8.34 -10.39 31.24
CA LEU A 250 -8.26 -9.39 30.17
C LEU A 250 -6.88 -9.36 29.51
N GLY A 251 -5.80 -9.43 30.29
CA GLY A 251 -4.44 -9.51 29.77
C GLY A 251 -4.20 -10.79 28.95
N LEU A 252 -4.77 -11.92 29.37
CA LEU A 252 -4.72 -13.18 28.61
C LEU A 252 -5.53 -13.10 27.31
N GLU A 253 -6.70 -12.45 27.34
CA GLU A 253 -7.52 -12.21 26.16
C GLU A 253 -6.80 -11.30 25.16
N LYS A 254 -6.19 -10.20 25.63
CA LYS A 254 -5.32 -9.32 24.85
C LYS A 254 -4.16 -10.09 24.21
N ASN A 255 -3.47 -10.91 25.01
CA ASN A 255 -2.35 -11.73 24.54
C ASN A 255 -2.81 -12.75 23.49
N LYS A 256 -3.94 -13.43 23.69
CA LYS A 256 -4.51 -14.35 22.71
C LYS A 256 -4.90 -13.64 21.41
N LEU A 257 -5.44 -12.43 21.46
CA LEU A 257 -5.75 -11.66 20.25
C LEU A 257 -4.48 -11.28 19.47
N LEU A 258 -3.41 -10.91 20.17
CA LEU A 258 -2.12 -10.61 19.53
C LEU A 258 -1.42 -11.88 19.00
N SER A 259 -1.53 -13.01 19.72
CA SER A 259 -0.85 -14.28 19.43
C SER A 259 -1.62 -15.22 18.49
N SER A 260 -2.96 -15.13 18.41
CA SER A 260 -3.80 -15.89 17.45
C SER A 260 -3.65 -15.42 16.00
N SER A 261 -2.92 -14.32 15.82
CA SER A 261 -2.36 -13.94 14.53
C SER A 261 -1.37 -15.02 14.11
N THR A 262 -1.79 -15.89 13.21
CA THR A 262 -0.98 -16.76 12.32
C THR A 262 0.10 -16.02 11.50
N CYS A 263 0.43 -14.78 11.89
CA CYS A 263 1.25 -13.78 11.24
C CYS A 263 2.68 -14.25 11.00
N GLN A 264 3.34 -14.88 11.97
CA GLN A 264 4.81 -15.05 11.90
C GLN A 264 5.25 -16.14 10.91
N VAL A 265 4.52 -17.25 10.81
CA VAL A 265 4.84 -18.33 9.86
C VAL A 265 4.36 -17.98 8.46
N ALA A 266 3.25 -17.24 8.33
CA ALA A 266 2.79 -16.71 7.06
C ALA A 266 3.74 -15.63 6.51
N GLU A 267 4.23 -14.72 7.36
CA GLU A 267 5.12 -13.61 6.96
C GLU A 267 6.49 -14.09 6.48
N ALA A 268 7.12 -15.05 7.15
CA ALA A 268 8.42 -15.57 6.70
C ALA A 268 8.31 -16.34 5.37
N PHE A 269 7.19 -17.06 5.17
CA PHE A 269 6.89 -17.73 3.91
C PHE A 269 6.49 -16.74 2.81
N GLU A 270 5.78 -15.68 3.16
CA GLU A 270 5.46 -14.55 2.27
C GLU A 270 6.74 -13.79 1.87
N GLU A 271 7.69 -13.58 2.79
CA GLU A 271 8.93 -12.85 2.50
C GLU A 271 9.79 -13.56 1.46
N GLU A 272 10.00 -14.87 1.61
CA GLU A 272 10.79 -15.65 0.65
C GLU A 272 10.06 -15.83 -0.69
N HIS A 273 8.73 -15.98 -0.67
CA HIS A 273 7.93 -15.99 -1.89
C HIS A 273 7.96 -14.64 -2.64
N VAL A 274 7.81 -13.53 -1.92
CA VAL A 274 7.87 -12.16 -2.46
C VAL A 274 9.28 -11.85 -2.99
N ARG A 275 10.34 -12.36 -2.36
CA ARG A 275 11.72 -12.26 -2.85
C ARG A 275 11.89 -12.91 -4.22
N ALA A 276 11.45 -14.16 -4.36
CA ALA A 276 11.51 -14.89 -5.62
C ALA A 276 10.71 -14.16 -6.73
N VAL A 277 9.55 -13.60 -6.37
CA VAL A 277 8.74 -12.77 -7.27
C VAL A 277 9.50 -11.52 -7.74
N PHE A 278 10.19 -10.81 -6.84
CA PHE A 278 10.99 -9.64 -7.22
C PHE A 278 12.19 -10.00 -8.09
N GLU A 279 12.89 -11.10 -7.82
CA GLU A 279 14.00 -11.57 -8.66
C GLU A 279 13.52 -11.90 -10.09
N GLU A 280 12.34 -12.50 -10.21
CA GLU A 280 11.75 -12.81 -11.52
C GLU A 280 11.31 -11.52 -12.25
N MET A 281 10.68 -10.58 -11.55
CA MET A 281 10.30 -9.28 -12.11
C MET A 281 11.51 -8.47 -12.57
N ASP A 282 12.58 -8.43 -11.77
CA ASP A 282 13.83 -7.75 -12.08
C ASP A 282 14.50 -8.35 -13.33
N SER A 283 14.53 -9.68 -13.43
CA SER A 283 15.03 -10.39 -14.62
C SER A 283 14.27 -10.00 -15.90
N VAL A 284 12.93 -9.93 -15.85
CA VAL A 284 12.10 -9.53 -16.99
C VAL A 284 12.36 -8.09 -17.41
N ILE A 285 12.39 -7.15 -16.45
CA ILE A 285 12.62 -5.73 -16.76
C ILE A 285 14.07 -5.48 -17.21
N SER A 286 15.05 -6.19 -16.63
CA SER A 286 16.45 -6.19 -17.06
C SER A 286 16.59 -6.63 -18.52
N ALA A 287 15.90 -7.69 -18.92
CA ALA A 287 15.91 -8.17 -20.30
C ALA A 287 15.33 -7.13 -21.28
N ILE A 288 14.23 -6.46 -20.90
CA ILE A 288 13.63 -5.38 -21.68
C ILE A 288 14.58 -4.18 -21.78
N LEU A 289 15.22 -3.81 -20.66
CA LEU A 289 16.18 -2.71 -20.62
C LEU A 289 17.37 -2.97 -21.56
N GLN A 290 17.94 -4.18 -21.54
CA GLN A 290 19.05 -4.55 -22.44
C GLN A 290 18.65 -4.48 -23.92
N GLU A 291 17.42 -4.89 -24.25
CA GLU A 291 16.88 -4.77 -25.60
C GLU A 291 16.75 -3.29 -26.02
N VAL A 292 16.18 -2.45 -25.15
CA VAL A 292 16.01 -1.02 -25.42
C VAL A 292 17.36 -0.30 -25.53
N ILE A 293 18.35 -0.65 -24.71
CA ILE A 293 19.74 -0.18 -24.84
C ILE A 293 20.29 -0.53 -26.22
N THR A 294 20.11 -1.77 -26.67
CA THR A 294 20.59 -2.23 -27.98
C THR A 294 19.95 -1.44 -29.14
N ARG A 295 18.64 -1.20 -29.05
CA ARG A 295 17.90 -0.38 -30.04
C ARG A 295 18.35 1.07 -30.02
N TYR A 296 18.54 1.66 -28.83
CA TYR A 296 19.06 3.02 -28.67
C TYR A 296 20.45 3.16 -29.31
N ASN A 297 21.39 2.29 -28.98
CA ASN A 297 22.75 2.31 -29.53
C ASN A 297 22.75 2.17 -31.06
N THR A 298 21.85 1.34 -31.60
CA THR A 298 21.66 1.20 -33.06
C THR A 298 21.14 2.49 -33.69
N ALA A 299 20.12 3.11 -33.09
CA ALA A 299 19.56 4.38 -33.57
C ALA A 299 20.56 5.54 -33.48
N GLU A 300 21.35 5.59 -32.40
CA GLU A 300 22.43 6.56 -32.21
C GLU A 300 23.51 6.40 -33.29
N THR A 301 24.01 5.17 -33.49
CA THR A 301 25.01 4.88 -34.54
C THR A 301 24.48 5.23 -35.93
N GLN A 302 23.21 4.92 -36.23
CA GLN A 302 22.57 5.26 -37.49
C GLN A 302 22.46 6.78 -37.68
N TYR A 303 22.07 7.51 -36.64
CA TYR A 303 21.96 8.97 -36.66
C TYR A 303 23.34 9.62 -36.87
N GLU A 304 24.36 9.20 -36.12
CA GLU A 304 25.74 9.69 -36.27
C GLU A 304 26.31 9.40 -37.66
N THR A 305 26.08 8.18 -38.17
CA THR A 305 26.51 7.79 -39.52
C THR A 305 25.80 8.63 -40.58
N PHE A 306 24.51 8.89 -40.40
CA PHE A 306 23.72 9.71 -41.31
C PHE A 306 24.19 11.17 -41.31
N GLN A 307 24.44 11.75 -40.13
CA GLN A 307 25.02 13.09 -39.98
C GLN A 307 26.39 13.20 -40.65
N SER A 308 27.24 12.18 -40.50
CA SER A 308 28.54 12.10 -41.18
C SER A 308 28.40 12.02 -42.72
N LYS A 309 27.42 11.25 -43.21
CA LYS A 309 27.10 11.17 -44.65
C LYS A 309 26.61 12.50 -45.21
N ILE A 310 25.72 13.21 -44.50
CA ILE A 310 25.28 14.57 -44.88
C ILE A 310 26.50 15.47 -44.99
N LYS A 311 27.34 15.52 -43.95
CA LYS A 311 28.54 16.37 -43.92
C LYS A 311 29.46 16.09 -45.10
N THR A 312 29.72 14.82 -45.40
CA THR A 312 30.60 14.42 -46.51
C THR A 312 30.00 14.75 -47.87
N ALA A 313 28.70 14.48 -48.08
CA ALA A 313 28.00 14.78 -49.32
C ALA A 313 27.92 16.29 -49.57
N MET A 314 27.66 17.08 -48.53
CA MET A 314 27.62 18.53 -48.62
C MET A 314 29.00 19.12 -48.96
N MET A 315 30.08 18.63 -48.36
CA MET A 315 31.44 19.11 -48.70
C MET A 315 31.82 18.83 -50.17
N GLY A 316 31.42 17.69 -50.72
CA GLY A 316 31.66 17.36 -52.13
C GLY A 316 30.84 18.23 -53.09
N ASP A 317 29.56 18.42 -52.77
CA ASP A 317 28.66 19.22 -53.60
C ASP A 317 28.96 20.73 -53.51
N ASP A 318 29.41 21.24 -52.34
CA ASP A 318 29.81 22.64 -52.17
C ASP A 318 31.06 22.97 -53.02
N ALA A 319 32.01 22.04 -53.13
CA ALA A 319 33.18 22.21 -53.99
C ALA A 319 32.82 22.25 -55.48
N GLU A 320 31.90 21.40 -55.92
CA GLU A 320 31.41 21.43 -57.30
C GLU A 320 30.54 22.67 -57.59
N TYR A 321 29.74 23.09 -56.62
CA TYR A 321 28.98 24.33 -56.67
C TYR A 321 29.88 25.56 -56.83
N LEU A 322 30.89 25.70 -55.96
CA LEU A 322 31.89 26.77 -56.02
C LEU A 322 32.58 26.81 -57.39
N ARG A 323 33.03 25.65 -57.90
CA ARG A 323 33.69 25.56 -59.21
C ARG A 323 32.79 26.04 -60.36
N VAL A 324 31.51 25.68 -60.34
CA VAL A 324 30.55 26.08 -61.39
C VAL A 324 30.26 27.58 -61.31
N VAL A 325 30.12 28.13 -60.10
CA VAL A 325 29.90 29.57 -59.88
C VAL A 325 31.12 30.39 -60.32
N GLU A 326 32.32 29.95 -59.97
CA GLU A 326 33.58 30.60 -60.38
C GLU A 326 33.75 30.58 -61.91
N GLU A 327 33.43 29.47 -62.58
CA GLU A 327 33.51 29.37 -64.04
C GLU A 327 32.43 30.24 -64.74
N ASP A 328 31.23 30.36 -64.17
CA ASP A 328 30.17 31.25 -64.69
C ASP A 328 30.61 32.73 -64.59
N GLN A 329 31.19 33.13 -63.46
CA GLN A 329 31.77 34.48 -63.28
C GLN A 329 32.93 34.76 -64.24
N ARG A 330 33.78 33.74 -64.50
CA ARG A 330 34.88 33.83 -65.47
C ARG A 330 34.34 34.07 -66.89
N LEU A 331 33.34 33.30 -67.31
CA LEU A 331 32.71 33.42 -68.62
C LEU A 331 31.95 34.73 -68.80
N ASP A 332 31.32 35.27 -67.75
CA ASP A 332 30.68 36.59 -67.77
C ASP A 332 31.67 37.74 -67.94
N SER A 333 32.81 37.64 -67.25
CA SER A 333 33.92 38.58 -67.40
C SER A 333 34.51 38.53 -68.82
N GLU A 334 34.65 37.32 -69.37
CA GLU A 334 35.14 37.10 -70.73
C GLU A 334 34.17 37.64 -71.79
N LEU A 335 32.86 37.39 -71.62
CA LEU A 335 31.81 37.94 -72.48
C LEU A 335 31.80 39.48 -72.44
N SER A 336 31.90 40.05 -71.25
CA SER A 336 31.93 41.51 -71.07
C SER A 336 33.16 42.15 -71.73
N ARG A 337 34.32 41.52 -71.58
CA ARG A 337 35.56 41.93 -72.25
C ARG A 337 35.45 41.85 -73.78
N LEU A 338 34.91 40.76 -74.31
CA LEU A 338 34.68 40.60 -75.75
C LEU A 338 33.62 41.57 -76.29
N MET A 339 32.61 41.93 -75.49
CA MET A 339 31.64 42.97 -75.81
C MET A 339 32.26 44.37 -75.83
N ALA A 340 33.19 44.67 -74.92
CA ALA A 340 33.96 45.91 -74.97
C ALA A 340 34.85 45.97 -76.22
N ARG A 341 35.54 44.87 -76.53
CA ARG A 341 36.36 44.69 -77.74
C ARG A 341 35.53 44.77 -79.04
N LYS A 342 34.28 44.29 -79.02
CA LYS A 342 33.30 44.36 -80.13
C LYS A 342 32.96 45.80 -80.53
N ARG A 343 32.87 46.72 -79.55
CA ARG A 343 32.65 48.15 -79.85
C ARG A 343 33.87 48.79 -80.54
N GLU A 344 35.06 48.23 -80.31
CA GLU A 344 36.33 48.70 -80.87
C GLU A 344 36.62 48.10 -82.25
N LEU A 345 36.21 46.84 -82.49
CA LEU A 345 36.44 46.08 -83.73
C LEU A 345 35.22 46.00 -84.66
N GLN A 346 34.22 46.85 -84.47
CA GLN A 346 33.02 46.96 -85.32
C GLN A 346 33.31 47.32 -86.81
N ALA A 347 34.60 47.40 -87.17
CA ALA A 347 35.16 47.51 -88.53
C ALA A 347 35.70 46.18 -89.14
N GLN A 348 35.74 45.05 -88.42
CA GLN A 348 36.31 43.76 -88.89
C GLN A 348 35.33 42.57 -88.66
N LEU A 349 34.15 42.60 -89.29
CA LEU A 349 32.89 42.06 -88.75
C LEU A 349 32.61 40.53 -88.88
N GLU A 350 33.24 39.77 -89.78
CA GLU A 350 32.75 38.39 -90.09
C GLU A 350 33.36 37.26 -89.23
N GLU A 351 34.66 37.30 -88.90
CA GLU A 351 35.32 36.24 -88.12
C GLU A 351 34.90 36.27 -86.63
N VAL A 352 34.63 37.45 -86.09
CA VAL A 352 34.24 37.66 -84.70
C VAL A 352 32.77 37.25 -84.44
N SER A 353 31.91 37.29 -85.46
CA SER A 353 30.50 36.86 -85.34
C SER A 353 30.37 35.36 -85.01
N VAL A 354 31.23 34.54 -85.59
CA VAL A 354 31.30 33.09 -85.32
C VAL A 354 31.81 32.82 -83.91
N GLN A 355 32.81 33.59 -83.44
CA GLN A 355 33.35 33.45 -82.08
C GLN A 355 32.35 33.89 -81.00
N ILE A 356 31.59 34.97 -81.22
CA ILE A 356 30.52 35.40 -80.30
C ILE A 356 29.43 34.32 -80.22
N SER A 357 28.96 33.83 -81.37
CA SER A 357 27.95 32.78 -81.40
C SER A 357 28.42 31.51 -80.67
N SER A 358 29.71 31.17 -80.78
CA SER A 358 30.34 30.06 -80.06
C SER A 358 30.39 30.28 -78.54
N VAL A 359 30.80 31.48 -78.07
CA VAL A 359 30.86 31.80 -76.63
C VAL A 359 29.44 31.92 -76.03
N GLU A 360 28.48 32.52 -76.74
CA GLU A 360 27.09 32.58 -76.31
C GLU A 360 26.45 31.19 -76.24
N GLN A 361 26.78 30.29 -77.16
CA GLN A 361 26.33 28.90 -77.10
C GLN A 361 26.97 28.16 -75.91
N LYS A 362 28.28 28.35 -75.68
CA LYS A 362 28.97 27.80 -74.49
C LYS A 362 28.34 28.32 -73.20
N LYS A 363 28.05 29.63 -73.11
CA LYS A 363 27.36 30.23 -71.96
C LYS A 363 25.97 29.65 -71.77
N ARG A 364 25.16 29.52 -72.82
CA ARG A 364 23.82 28.90 -72.73
C ARG A 364 23.90 27.45 -72.24
N ASN A 365 24.84 26.67 -72.74
CA ASN A 365 25.07 25.30 -72.30
C ASN A 365 25.52 25.25 -70.82
N HIS A 366 26.41 26.15 -70.41
CA HIS A 366 26.90 26.22 -69.03
C HIS A 366 25.81 26.69 -68.06
N HIS A 367 24.97 27.63 -68.46
CA HIS A 367 23.85 28.12 -67.66
C HIS A 367 22.77 27.04 -67.47
N ALA A 368 22.48 26.28 -68.52
CA ALA A 368 21.61 25.10 -68.42
C ALA A 368 22.21 24.02 -67.49
N ALA A 369 23.53 23.79 -67.57
CA ALA A 369 24.23 22.88 -66.66
C ALA A 369 24.20 23.38 -65.20
N SER A 370 24.45 24.67 -64.96
CA SER A 370 24.40 25.32 -63.65
C SER A 370 23.01 25.20 -63.02
N HIS A 371 21.95 25.54 -63.77
CA HIS A 371 20.57 25.35 -63.29
C HIS A 371 20.24 23.90 -62.96
N LYS A 372 20.73 22.94 -63.77
CA LYS A 372 20.55 21.50 -63.49
C LYS A 372 21.26 21.07 -62.21
N ILE A 373 22.49 21.53 -61.99
CA ILE A 373 23.28 21.24 -60.78
C ILE A 373 22.60 21.86 -59.55
N MET A 374 22.21 23.14 -59.62
CA MET A 374 21.47 23.84 -58.57
C MET A 374 20.15 23.16 -58.19
N ALA A 375 19.34 22.77 -59.19
CA ALA A 375 18.10 22.05 -58.94
C ALA A 375 18.34 20.68 -58.30
N THR A 376 19.41 19.99 -58.70
CA THR A 376 19.80 18.69 -58.13
C THR A 376 20.28 18.85 -56.68
N TYR A 377 21.09 19.87 -56.40
CA TYR A 377 21.56 20.23 -55.06
C TYR A 377 20.39 20.54 -54.12
N HIS A 378 19.47 21.41 -54.55
CA HIS A 378 18.31 21.81 -53.74
C HIS A 378 17.37 20.62 -53.46
N LYS A 379 17.17 19.74 -54.45
CA LYS A 379 16.39 18.51 -54.28
C LYS A 379 17.06 17.55 -53.28
N ARG A 380 18.40 17.41 -53.35
CA ARG A 380 19.17 16.56 -52.44
C ARG A 380 19.14 17.10 -51.01
N MET A 381 19.29 18.42 -50.82
CA MET A 381 19.17 19.09 -49.53
C MET A 381 17.80 18.85 -48.87
N LYS A 382 16.72 19.00 -49.63
CA LYS A 382 15.36 18.74 -49.13
C LYS A 382 15.15 17.28 -48.74
N SER A 383 15.76 16.35 -49.48
CA SER A 383 15.74 14.92 -49.16
C SER A 383 16.47 14.64 -47.84
N PHE A 384 17.67 15.20 -47.66
CA PHE A 384 18.44 15.05 -46.44
C PHE A 384 17.75 15.66 -45.22
N GLN A 385 17.12 16.82 -45.35
CA GLN A 385 16.33 17.40 -44.26
C GLN A 385 15.19 16.46 -43.82
N GLY A 386 14.45 15.89 -44.77
CA GLY A 386 13.35 14.98 -44.46
C GLY A 386 13.79 13.65 -43.85
N GLU A 387 14.98 13.16 -44.19
CA GLU A 387 15.58 11.99 -43.55
C GLU A 387 16.19 12.32 -42.18
N ASP A 388 16.79 13.51 -42.02
CA ASP A 388 17.31 13.99 -40.73
C ASP A 388 16.20 14.15 -39.71
N ASP A 389 15.08 14.77 -40.09
CA ASP A 389 13.91 14.90 -39.21
C ASP A 389 13.40 13.54 -38.75
N LYS A 390 13.35 12.55 -39.65
CA LYS A 390 12.93 11.17 -39.33
C LYS A 390 13.90 10.49 -38.37
N MET A 391 15.21 10.57 -38.65
CA MET A 391 16.23 9.95 -37.82
C MET A 391 16.34 10.65 -36.45
N SER A 392 16.18 11.97 -36.40
CA SER A 392 16.12 12.76 -35.16
C SER A 392 14.92 12.38 -34.30
N ILE A 393 13.74 12.20 -34.90
CA ILE A 393 12.53 11.71 -34.19
C ILE A 393 12.76 10.28 -33.69
N ALA A 394 13.32 9.40 -34.51
CA ALA A 394 13.62 8.03 -34.10
C ALA A 394 14.62 7.99 -32.92
N TYR A 395 15.69 8.78 -32.98
CA TYR A 395 16.67 8.92 -31.90
C TYR A 395 16.02 9.44 -30.61
N LYS A 396 15.23 10.51 -30.68
CA LYS A 396 14.52 11.08 -29.51
C LYS A 396 13.55 10.08 -28.90
N ASN A 397 12.81 9.34 -29.72
CA ASN A 397 11.88 8.31 -29.26
C ASN A 397 12.62 7.15 -28.58
N SER A 398 13.72 6.66 -29.17
CA SER A 398 14.56 5.61 -28.57
C SER A 398 15.19 6.06 -27.26
N LYS A 399 15.62 7.32 -27.17
CA LYS A 399 16.17 7.90 -25.94
C LYS A 399 15.12 7.97 -24.83
N ALA A 400 13.92 8.49 -25.14
CA ALA A 400 12.83 8.57 -24.17
C ALA A 400 12.39 7.17 -23.68
N ALA A 401 12.39 6.17 -24.57
CA ALA A 401 12.13 4.78 -24.22
C ALA A 401 13.20 4.23 -23.26
N LEU A 402 14.49 4.48 -23.54
CA LEU A 402 15.59 4.08 -22.66
C LEU A 402 15.44 4.69 -21.26
N GLU A 403 15.16 5.99 -21.17
CA GLU A 403 14.95 6.68 -19.89
C GLU A 403 13.75 6.10 -19.10
N ARG A 404 12.65 5.75 -19.80
CA ARG A 404 11.50 5.09 -19.16
C ARG A 404 11.86 3.69 -18.65
N CYS A 405 12.57 2.88 -19.44
CA CYS A 405 13.02 1.56 -19.03
C CYS A 405 13.98 1.61 -17.84
N GLN A 406 14.90 2.58 -17.80
CA GLN A 406 15.77 2.79 -16.65
C GLN A 406 14.98 3.15 -15.40
N ARG A 407 14.00 4.05 -15.51
CA ARG A 407 13.12 4.38 -14.37
C ARG A 407 12.29 3.18 -13.91
N GLY A 408 11.75 2.40 -14.84
CA GLY A 408 10.98 1.18 -14.53
C GLY A 408 11.84 0.14 -13.80
N HIS A 409 13.08 -0.06 -14.24
CA HIS A 409 14.04 -0.93 -13.57
C HIS A 409 14.39 -0.43 -12.15
N SER A 410 14.74 0.85 -12.01
CA SER A 410 15.00 1.45 -10.68
C SER A 410 13.78 1.38 -9.77
N PHE A 411 12.57 1.50 -10.32
CA PHE A 411 11.33 1.35 -9.55
C PHE A 411 11.16 -0.07 -9.02
N VAL A 412 11.37 -1.13 -9.82
CA VAL A 412 11.26 -2.52 -9.33
C VAL A 412 12.26 -2.78 -8.20
N ALA A 413 13.50 -2.30 -8.33
CA ALA A 413 14.50 -2.40 -7.27
C ALA A 413 14.08 -1.63 -6.00
N SER A 414 13.62 -0.38 -6.14
CA SER A 414 13.13 0.41 -5.00
C SER A 414 11.88 -0.19 -4.35
N LEU A 415 10.98 -0.78 -5.14
CA LEU A 415 9.76 -1.41 -4.65
C LEU A 415 10.08 -2.66 -3.83
N CYS A 416 11.10 -3.42 -4.24
CA CYS A 416 11.64 -4.55 -3.48
C CYS A 416 12.07 -4.10 -2.08
N ASP A 417 12.94 -3.10 -2.00
CA ASP A 417 13.44 -2.56 -0.73
C ASP A 417 12.31 -1.96 0.15
N GLU A 418 11.40 -1.19 -0.44
CA GLU A 418 10.27 -0.58 0.27
C GLU A 418 9.27 -1.63 0.78
N THR A 419 9.04 -2.70 0.01
CA THR A 419 8.15 -3.81 0.42
C THR A 419 8.77 -4.61 1.56
N PHE A 420 10.06 -4.97 1.48
CA PHE A 420 10.75 -5.63 2.58
C PHE A 420 10.83 -4.75 3.83
N GLY A 421 11.10 -3.46 3.66
CA GLY A 421 11.07 -2.50 4.77
C GLY A 421 9.71 -2.44 5.46
N SER A 422 8.62 -2.43 4.69
CA SER A 422 7.25 -2.41 5.23
C SER A 422 6.89 -3.72 5.95
N LEU A 423 7.22 -4.87 5.36
CA LEU A 423 7.01 -6.18 5.99
C LEU A 423 7.82 -6.30 7.29
N GLN A 424 9.09 -5.91 7.28
CA GLN A 424 9.94 -5.90 8.47
C GLN A 424 9.41 -4.95 9.55
N GLU A 425 8.95 -3.75 9.17
CA GLU A 425 8.34 -2.81 10.09
C GLU A 425 7.07 -3.40 10.72
N ARG A 426 6.22 -4.08 9.93
CA ARG A 426 5.02 -4.77 10.42
C ARG A 426 5.38 -5.86 11.43
N THR A 427 6.33 -6.74 11.09
CA THR A 427 6.77 -7.82 11.99
C THR A 427 7.36 -7.26 13.28
N THR A 428 8.21 -6.22 13.22
CA THR A 428 8.78 -5.59 14.41
C THR A 428 7.74 -4.87 15.28
N ARG A 429 6.74 -4.23 14.68
CA ARG A 429 5.61 -3.62 15.42
C ARG A 429 4.79 -4.67 16.15
N ILE A 430 4.42 -5.77 15.48
CA ILE A 430 3.68 -6.89 16.09
C ILE A 430 4.50 -7.52 17.23
N ASP A 431 5.80 -7.75 17.03
CA ASP A 431 6.67 -8.29 18.07
C ASP A 431 6.82 -7.36 19.27
N LYS A 432 6.82 -6.03 19.04
CA LYS A 432 6.84 -5.04 20.11
C LYS A 432 5.54 -5.06 20.91
N ASP A 433 4.39 -5.05 20.23
CA ASP A 433 3.08 -5.06 20.88
C ASP A 433 2.86 -6.36 21.67
N ARG A 434 3.34 -7.50 21.12
CA ARG A 434 3.32 -8.80 21.80
C ARG A 434 4.19 -8.79 23.06
N ARG A 435 5.43 -8.28 22.97
CA ARG A 435 6.33 -8.16 24.14
C ARG A 435 5.71 -7.29 25.23
N GLU A 436 5.13 -6.16 24.85
CA GLU A 436 4.47 -5.27 25.81
C GLU A 436 3.25 -5.95 26.46
N ALA A 437 2.42 -6.66 25.69
CA ALA A 437 1.30 -7.41 26.24
C ALA A 437 1.73 -8.56 27.17
N ASN A 438 2.82 -9.26 26.84
CA ASN A 438 3.43 -10.28 27.73
C ASN A 438 3.89 -9.66 29.05
N ARG A 439 4.60 -8.53 29.00
CA ARG A 439 5.07 -7.81 30.19
C ARG A 439 3.91 -7.34 31.07
N GLN A 440 2.88 -6.76 30.47
CA GLN A 440 1.66 -6.35 31.19
C GLN A 440 0.96 -7.55 31.85
N LEU A 441 0.84 -8.67 31.14
CA LEU A 441 0.24 -9.88 31.68
C LEU A 441 1.05 -10.46 32.85
N LEU A 442 2.38 -10.51 32.75
CA LEU A 442 3.24 -10.93 33.86
C LEU A 442 3.06 -10.02 35.09
N HIS A 443 2.94 -8.71 34.89
CA HIS A 443 2.66 -7.78 35.97
C HIS A 443 1.29 -8.02 36.63
N PHE A 444 0.25 -8.30 35.83
CA PHE A 444 -1.07 -8.65 36.36
C PHE A 444 -1.04 -9.97 37.13
N ILE A 445 -0.32 -10.98 36.63
CA ILE A 445 -0.15 -12.25 37.31
C ILE A 445 0.57 -12.05 38.65
N LEU A 446 1.67 -11.30 38.67
CA LEU A 446 2.40 -11.00 39.90
C LEU A 446 1.49 -10.32 40.93
N SER A 447 0.75 -9.30 40.51
CA SER A 447 -0.21 -8.59 41.37
C SER A 447 -1.32 -9.53 41.88
N HIS A 448 -1.77 -10.46 41.04
CA HIS A 448 -2.76 -11.46 41.43
C HIS A 448 -2.20 -12.48 42.43
N VAL A 449 -0.98 -12.96 42.25
CA VAL A 449 -0.30 -13.86 43.20
C VAL A 449 -0.10 -13.18 44.56
N GLU A 450 0.24 -11.88 44.57
CA GLU A 450 0.27 -11.09 45.81
C GLU A 450 -1.12 -10.97 46.47
N ALA A 451 -2.19 -10.82 45.67
CA ALA A 451 -3.58 -10.86 46.13
C ALA A 451 -3.93 -12.22 46.78
N MET A 452 -3.59 -13.31 46.09
CA MET A 452 -3.80 -14.68 46.53
C MET A 452 -3.09 -14.93 47.86
N ARG A 453 -1.85 -14.46 48.00
CA ARG A 453 -1.11 -14.52 49.26
C ARG A 453 -1.84 -13.82 50.39
N ALA A 454 -2.31 -12.59 50.17
CA ALA A 454 -3.06 -11.85 51.18
C ALA A 454 -4.38 -12.53 51.55
N SER A 455 -5.05 -13.18 50.58
CA SER A 455 -6.26 -13.97 50.78
C SER A 455 -6.01 -15.24 51.59
N ILE A 456 -4.98 -16.02 51.24
CA ILE A 456 -4.59 -17.24 51.95
C ILE A 456 -4.15 -16.90 53.39
N ASP A 457 -3.38 -15.82 53.58
CA ASP A 457 -3.00 -15.36 54.92
C ASP A 457 -4.24 -14.95 55.75
N LEU A 458 -5.27 -14.40 55.11
CA LEU A 458 -6.55 -14.10 55.77
C LEU A 458 -7.31 -15.38 56.15
N VAL A 459 -7.38 -16.37 55.25
CA VAL A 459 -7.97 -17.69 55.55
C VAL A 459 -7.24 -18.35 56.71
N HIS A 460 -5.90 -18.30 56.73
CA HIS A 460 -5.08 -18.83 57.82
C HIS A 460 -5.41 -18.13 59.16
N ARG A 461 -5.53 -16.79 59.18
CA ARG A 461 -5.93 -16.05 60.40
C ARG A 461 -7.35 -16.38 60.85
N ARG A 462 -8.30 -16.48 59.93
CA ARG A 462 -9.69 -16.90 60.24
C ARG A 462 -9.70 -18.31 60.81
N PHE A 463 -8.88 -19.19 60.26
CA PHE A 463 -8.72 -20.56 60.75
C PHE A 463 -8.15 -20.60 62.17
N ASP A 464 -7.04 -19.92 62.42
CA ASP A 464 -6.41 -19.85 63.75
C ASP A 464 -7.37 -19.25 64.79
N PHE A 465 -8.13 -18.20 64.41
CA PHE A 465 -9.14 -17.60 65.26
C PHE A 465 -10.28 -18.57 65.60
N CYS A 466 -10.89 -19.20 64.58
CA CYS A 466 -11.96 -20.17 64.81
C CYS A 466 -11.47 -21.34 65.65
N ARG A 467 -10.25 -21.81 65.41
CA ARG A 467 -9.62 -22.87 66.19
C ARG A 467 -9.43 -22.49 67.65
N SER A 468 -8.79 -21.35 67.90
CA SER A 468 -8.56 -20.86 69.27
C SER A 468 -9.88 -20.67 70.01
N LYS A 469 -10.92 -20.16 69.33
CA LYS A 469 -12.23 -19.96 69.93
C LYS A 469 -12.97 -21.28 70.19
N LEU A 470 -12.91 -22.23 69.26
CA LEU A 470 -13.49 -23.57 69.43
C LEU A 470 -12.83 -24.35 70.56
N ASP A 471 -11.49 -24.34 70.64
CA ASP A 471 -10.76 -25.03 71.70
C ASP A 471 -11.12 -24.41 73.08
N GLY A 472 -11.24 -23.09 73.17
CA GLY A 472 -11.72 -22.39 74.38
C GLY A 472 -13.17 -22.74 74.75
N MET A 473 -14.11 -22.66 73.79
CA MET A 473 -15.52 -22.98 74.03
C MET A 473 -15.76 -24.44 74.38
N ARG A 474 -14.95 -25.37 73.84
CA ARG A 474 -15.01 -26.79 74.21
C ARG A 474 -14.53 -27.01 75.65
N SER A 475 -13.51 -26.28 76.09
CA SER A 475 -13.07 -26.30 77.48
C SER A 475 -14.17 -25.75 78.42
N GLU A 476 -14.75 -24.60 78.07
CA GLU A 476 -15.87 -23.99 78.83
C GLU A 476 -17.10 -24.90 78.87
N LEU A 477 -17.41 -25.59 77.76
CA LEU A 477 -18.51 -26.56 77.69
C LEU A 477 -18.27 -27.74 78.65
N GLN A 478 -17.04 -28.25 78.71
CA GLN A 478 -16.67 -29.35 79.59
C GLN A 478 -16.81 -28.92 81.06
N GLU A 479 -16.30 -27.74 81.41
CA GLU A 479 -16.44 -27.17 82.74
C GLU A 479 -17.91 -26.95 83.13
N ALA A 480 -18.73 -26.36 82.23
CA ALA A 480 -20.16 -26.14 82.45
C ALA A 480 -20.93 -27.45 82.70
N LYS A 481 -20.55 -28.53 82.01
CA LYS A 481 -21.11 -29.88 82.25
C LYS A 481 -20.71 -30.44 83.60
N GLU A 482 -19.47 -30.24 84.03
CA GLU A 482 -18.95 -30.73 85.31
C GLU A 482 -19.60 -30.05 86.51
N ILE A 483 -19.90 -28.74 86.41
CA ILE A 483 -20.57 -27.97 87.47
C ILE A 483 -22.10 -28.01 87.40
N GLY A 484 -22.69 -28.70 86.41
CA GLY A 484 -24.13 -28.93 86.30
C GLY A 484 -24.95 -27.76 85.72
N LEU A 485 -24.34 -26.83 84.98
CA LEU A 485 -25.04 -25.72 84.32
C LEU A 485 -25.59 -26.15 82.95
N ALA A 486 -26.73 -26.83 82.95
CA ALA A 486 -27.33 -27.43 81.75
C ALA A 486 -27.67 -26.42 80.63
N ASP A 487 -28.21 -25.25 80.99
CA ASP A 487 -28.62 -24.23 80.00
C ASP A 487 -27.40 -23.61 79.30
N LEU A 488 -26.35 -23.28 80.07
CA LEU A 488 -25.10 -22.77 79.52
C LEU A 488 -24.40 -23.81 78.63
N ALA A 489 -24.45 -25.09 79.01
CA ALA A 489 -23.90 -26.17 78.19
C ALA A 489 -24.65 -26.32 76.85
N ALA A 490 -25.98 -26.11 76.82
CA ALA A 490 -26.76 -26.13 75.58
C ALA A 490 -26.42 -24.94 74.67
N ASP A 491 -26.29 -23.73 75.23
CA ASP A 491 -25.91 -22.53 74.48
C ASP A 491 -24.49 -22.64 73.90
N LEU A 492 -23.53 -23.14 74.68
CA LEU A 492 -22.17 -23.39 74.23
C LEU A 492 -22.11 -24.45 73.13
N ALA A 493 -22.91 -25.53 73.23
CA ALA A 493 -22.99 -26.55 72.18
C ALA A 493 -23.54 -25.97 70.86
N SER A 494 -24.58 -25.13 70.91
CA SER A 494 -25.11 -24.45 69.73
C SER A 494 -24.09 -23.49 69.11
N ALA A 495 -23.38 -22.74 69.94
CA ALA A 495 -22.37 -21.80 69.48
C ALA A 495 -21.13 -22.51 68.89
N ILE A 496 -20.71 -23.65 69.45
CA ILE A 496 -19.66 -24.52 68.86
C ILE A 496 -20.05 -24.95 67.45
N GLY A 497 -21.30 -25.42 67.24
CA GLY A 497 -21.77 -25.83 65.91
C GLY A 497 -21.67 -24.70 64.87
N LYS A 498 -21.99 -23.46 65.25
CA LYS A 498 -21.83 -22.29 64.35
C LYS A 498 -20.37 -21.98 64.00
N PHE A 499 -19.46 -22.13 64.96
CA PHE A 499 -18.02 -21.92 64.71
C PHE A 499 -17.40 -23.06 63.90
N GLU A 500 -17.89 -24.29 64.03
CA GLU A 500 -17.52 -25.42 63.17
C GLU A 500 -17.99 -25.18 61.73
N GLU A 501 -19.23 -24.70 61.52
CA GLU A 501 -19.71 -24.28 60.21
C GLU A 501 -18.87 -23.16 59.60
N MET A 502 -18.48 -22.15 60.40
CA MET A 502 -17.57 -21.09 59.95
C MET A 502 -16.18 -21.62 59.57
N GLN A 503 -15.66 -22.59 60.32
CA GLN A 503 -14.39 -23.25 60.03
C GLN A 503 -14.48 -24.03 58.70
N VAL A 504 -15.57 -24.77 58.46
CA VAL A 504 -15.86 -25.44 57.18
C VAL A 504 -15.99 -24.44 56.04
N GLY A 505 -16.65 -23.30 56.28
CA GLY A 505 -16.75 -22.21 55.30
C GLY A 505 -15.40 -21.62 54.91
N ALA A 506 -14.46 -21.49 55.86
CA ALA A 506 -13.09 -21.05 55.59
C ALA A 506 -12.32 -22.05 54.70
N TYR A 507 -12.55 -23.36 54.86
CA TYR A 507 -11.93 -24.38 54.01
C TYR A 507 -12.42 -24.38 52.57
N ARG A 508 -13.72 -24.11 52.32
CA ARG A 508 -14.22 -23.96 50.94
C ARG A 508 -13.52 -22.82 50.19
N GLY A 509 -13.04 -21.79 50.91
CA GLY A 509 -12.22 -20.72 50.33
C GLY A 509 -10.80 -21.18 49.94
N LEU A 510 -10.29 -22.25 50.56
CA LEU A 510 -9.00 -22.85 50.25
C LEU A 510 -9.03 -23.61 48.92
N ASP A 511 -10.10 -24.38 48.66
CA ASP A 511 -10.31 -25.10 47.39
C ASP A 511 -10.31 -24.15 46.19
N GLY A 512 -10.98 -22.99 46.33
CA GLY A 512 -10.96 -21.94 45.32
C GLY A 512 -9.57 -21.36 45.08
N SER A 513 -8.76 -21.21 46.15
CA SER A 513 -7.39 -20.71 46.04
C SER A 513 -6.46 -21.70 45.34
N LYS A 514 -6.67 -23.01 45.55
CA LYS A 514 -5.94 -24.09 44.87
C LYS A 514 -6.22 -24.12 43.37
N HIS A 515 -7.49 -24.03 42.98
CA HIS A 515 -7.86 -24.01 41.57
C HIS A 515 -7.28 -22.79 40.84
N GLU A 516 -7.25 -21.63 41.50
CA GLU A 516 -6.60 -20.44 40.94
C GLU A 516 -5.07 -20.57 40.87
N LEU A 517 -4.41 -21.26 41.81
CA LEU A 517 -2.97 -21.57 41.70
C LEU A 517 -2.65 -22.41 40.46
N GLU A 518 -3.42 -23.47 40.25
CA GLU A 518 -3.29 -24.36 39.07
C GLU A 518 -3.53 -23.57 37.77
N ARG A 519 -4.56 -22.71 37.75
CA ARG A 519 -4.86 -21.84 36.61
C ARG A 519 -3.71 -20.89 36.30
N VAL A 520 -3.14 -20.21 37.31
CA VAL A 520 -2.01 -19.29 37.12
C VAL A 520 -0.77 -20.03 36.61
N GLN A 521 -0.46 -21.22 37.15
CA GLN A 521 0.63 -22.07 36.64
C GLN A 521 0.43 -22.48 35.18
N GLN A 522 -0.79 -22.85 34.81
CA GLN A 522 -1.12 -23.21 33.43
C GLN A 522 -0.90 -22.01 32.49
N ILE A 523 -1.32 -20.81 32.91
CA ILE A 523 -1.10 -19.58 32.15
C ILE A 523 0.40 -19.33 31.98
N LEU A 524 1.19 -19.33 33.06
CA LEU A 524 2.64 -19.10 33.00
C LEU A 524 3.40 -20.11 32.15
N SER A 525 2.96 -21.37 32.14
CA SER A 525 3.54 -22.43 31.32
C SER A 525 3.28 -22.23 29.82
N SER A 526 2.21 -21.52 29.47
CA SER A 526 1.84 -21.23 28.08
C SER A 526 2.51 -19.97 27.51
N LEU A 527 3.13 -19.13 28.36
CA LEU A 527 3.74 -17.88 27.93
C LEU A 527 5.12 -18.09 27.29
N HIS A 528 5.28 -17.54 26.10
CA HIS A 528 6.57 -17.46 25.41
C HIS A 528 7.25 -16.14 25.80
N LEU A 529 8.32 -16.23 26.58
CA LEU A 529 9.10 -15.08 27.04
C LEU A 529 10.22 -14.77 26.05
N LEU A 530 10.47 -13.48 25.82
CA LEU A 530 11.42 -13.02 24.81
C LEU A 530 12.57 -12.21 25.41
N ASP A 531 12.39 -11.64 26.60
CA ASP A 531 13.36 -10.74 27.25
C ASP A 531 13.82 -11.29 28.62
N GLU A 532 15.07 -11.03 29.02
CA GLU A 532 15.62 -11.50 30.32
C GLU A 532 14.83 -10.98 31.54
N ASP A 533 14.33 -9.75 31.48
CA ASP A 533 13.52 -9.15 32.56
C ASP A 533 12.19 -9.90 32.75
N ASP A 534 11.60 -10.41 31.66
CA ASP A 534 10.39 -11.22 31.71
C ASP A 534 10.69 -12.56 32.42
N TYR A 535 11.86 -13.16 32.15
CA TYR A 535 12.31 -14.39 32.82
C TYR A 535 12.53 -14.18 34.32
N GLN A 536 13.10 -13.05 34.73
CA GLN A 536 13.25 -12.70 36.15
C GLN A 536 11.88 -12.54 36.82
N THR A 537 10.95 -11.85 36.18
CA THR A 537 9.59 -11.65 36.68
C THR A 537 8.86 -12.98 36.83
N LYS A 538 8.93 -13.85 35.80
CA LYS A 538 8.37 -15.20 35.86
C LYS A 538 8.99 -16.03 36.99
N THR A 539 10.32 -15.98 37.15
CA THR A 539 11.01 -16.73 38.21
C THR A 539 10.54 -16.29 39.60
N ARG A 540 10.34 -14.99 39.80
CA ARG A 540 9.75 -14.47 41.05
C ARG A 540 8.33 -14.98 41.25
N ILE A 541 7.49 -14.97 40.22
CA ILE A 541 6.13 -15.50 40.28
C ILE A 541 6.14 -16.99 40.64
N ASP A 542 7.00 -17.79 40.01
CA ASP A 542 7.14 -19.23 40.28
C ASP A 542 7.57 -19.50 41.74
N GLN A 543 8.47 -18.67 42.29
CA GLN A 543 8.86 -18.75 43.70
C GLN A 543 7.70 -18.43 44.65
N ASP A 544 6.92 -17.39 44.35
CA ASP A 544 5.76 -17.00 45.15
C ASP A 544 4.65 -18.06 45.07
N LEU A 545 4.41 -18.66 43.91
CA LEU A 545 3.47 -19.77 43.73
C LEU A 545 3.90 -21.00 44.55
N ALA A 546 5.17 -21.39 44.49
CA ALA A 546 5.69 -22.52 45.28
C ALA A 546 5.63 -22.28 46.81
N LEU A 547 5.66 -21.01 47.24
CA LEU A 547 5.41 -20.64 48.64
C LEU A 547 3.92 -20.79 48.99
N LEU A 548 3.02 -20.35 48.10
CA LEU A 548 1.58 -20.43 48.32
C LEU A 548 1.07 -21.87 48.32
N GLU A 549 1.56 -22.70 47.42
CA GLU A 549 1.25 -24.13 47.40
C GLU A 549 1.60 -24.80 48.73
N ARG A 550 2.81 -24.54 49.25
CA ARG A 550 3.21 -25.04 50.57
C ARG A 550 2.27 -24.59 51.68
N LYS A 551 1.89 -23.30 51.70
CA LYS A 551 0.94 -22.77 52.68
C LYS A 551 -0.45 -23.41 52.57
N VAL A 552 -0.93 -23.62 51.35
CA VAL A 552 -2.22 -24.30 51.10
C VAL A 552 -2.16 -25.74 51.58
N SER A 553 -1.11 -26.49 51.24
CA SER A 553 -0.93 -27.87 51.71
C SER A 553 -0.79 -27.96 53.24
N GLU A 554 -0.13 -27.01 53.90
CA GLU A 554 -0.07 -26.94 55.37
C GLU A 554 -1.47 -26.72 55.98
N LEU A 555 -2.30 -25.89 55.37
CA LEU A 555 -3.69 -25.65 55.80
C LEU A 555 -4.58 -26.87 55.56
N GLU A 556 -4.42 -27.57 54.44
CA GLU A 556 -5.10 -28.85 54.15
C GLU A 556 -4.69 -29.94 55.16
N ALA A 557 -3.40 -30.05 55.49
CA ALA A 557 -2.92 -31.03 56.46
C ALA A 557 -3.50 -30.76 57.87
N LYS A 558 -3.58 -29.49 58.28
CA LYS A 558 -4.20 -29.07 59.55
C LYS A 558 -5.71 -29.35 59.58
N SER A 559 -6.37 -29.40 58.42
CA SER A 559 -7.80 -29.72 58.34
C SER A 559 -8.08 -31.20 58.47
N THR A 560 -7.30 -32.01 57.77
CA THR A 560 -7.53 -33.44 57.65
C THR A 560 -7.24 -34.16 58.97
N ALA A 561 -6.24 -33.68 59.72
CA ALA A 561 -5.82 -34.24 61.01
C ALA A 561 -6.86 -34.15 62.16
N ARG A 562 -8.04 -33.53 61.95
CA ARG A 562 -9.14 -33.46 62.96
C ARG A 562 -10.49 -33.96 62.45
N SER A 563 -10.61 -34.33 61.17
CA SER A 563 -11.79 -35.03 60.65
C SER A 563 -11.68 -36.55 60.83
N MET A 564 -10.48 -37.03 61.17
CA MET A 564 -10.22 -38.35 61.78
C MET A 564 -10.17 -38.19 63.30
#